data_AF-G4MV63-F1
#
_entry.id   AF-G4MV63-F1
#
_cell.length_a   1.000
_cell.length_b   1.000
_cell.length_c   1.000
_cell.angle_alpha   90.00
_cell.angle_beta   90.00
_cell.angle_gamma   90.00
#
_symmetry.space_group_name_H-M   'P 1'
#
loop_
_entity.id
_entity.type
_entity.pdbx_description
1 polymer ?
#
loop_
_entity_poly.entity_id
_entity_poly.type
_entity_poly.pdbx_seq_one_letter_code
_entity_poly.pdbx_strand_id
1 'polypeptide(L)'
;MQAAVISQHPYFPEDASIPDFVSNDKSLTDIVLPFAGTITCILAASAILSKRINPSLSLTDLGQVCWFVLSGYLHLFFEGYLILNYERVANSNELFAQLWKEYSLSDSRYLTANTFVISIETITVLFWGPCCIATAFCIATRHNLRYPLSIIVCMAHLYGVVLYYATSFADMEIKGVAHSRPKFLYFWVYFVGMNLPWAIVPSAILWASIKKICWALDLADRADSHLKSSDLQYSTNAAKKIQ
;
A
#
# COMPACT_ATOMS: atom_id res chain seq x y z
N MET A 1 -13.59 -44.23 -5.89
CA MET A 1 -12.61 -43.20 -5.51
C MET A 1 -11.91 -42.74 -6.79
N GLN A 2 -12.28 -41.58 -7.33
CA GLN A 2 -11.45 -40.94 -8.35
C GLN A 2 -10.17 -40.47 -7.67
N ALA A 3 -9.02 -40.93 -8.15
CA ALA A 3 -7.74 -40.37 -7.74
C ALA A 3 -7.76 -38.87 -8.05
N ALA A 4 -7.51 -38.03 -7.06
CA ALA A 4 -7.36 -36.59 -7.27
C ALA A 4 -6.22 -36.42 -8.29
N VAL A 5 -6.55 -35.89 -9.47
CA VAL A 5 -5.53 -35.46 -10.43
C VAL A 5 -4.81 -34.29 -9.75
N ILE A 6 -3.62 -34.56 -9.20
CA ILE A 6 -2.76 -33.50 -8.69
C ILE A 6 -2.39 -32.66 -9.90
N SER A 7 -2.98 -31.47 -9.98
CA SER A 7 -2.65 -30.47 -10.99
C SER A 7 -1.17 -30.13 -10.82
N GLN A 8 -0.32 -30.53 -11.77
CA GLN A 8 1.11 -30.21 -11.71
C GLN A 8 1.28 -28.70 -11.84
N HIS A 9 1.70 -28.05 -10.76
CA HIS A 9 1.95 -26.63 -10.71
C HIS A 9 3.28 -26.32 -9.99
N PRO A 10 3.92 -25.17 -10.23
CA PRO A 10 5.23 -24.85 -9.67
C PRO A 10 5.21 -24.28 -8.23
N TYR A 11 4.03 -24.12 -7.63
CA TYR A 11 3.83 -23.46 -6.33
C TYR A 11 4.10 -24.37 -5.13
N PHE A 12 4.34 -23.76 -3.97
CA PHE A 12 4.58 -24.45 -2.70
C PHE A 12 3.41 -24.21 -1.73
N PRO A 13 2.96 -25.21 -0.96
CA PRO A 13 3.43 -26.60 -0.98
C PRO A 13 3.03 -27.31 -2.29
N GLU A 14 3.78 -28.35 -2.67
CA GLU A 14 3.62 -29.03 -3.97
C GLU A 14 2.29 -29.79 -4.08
N ASP A 15 1.64 -30.10 -2.96
CA ASP A 15 0.34 -30.75 -2.85
C ASP A 15 -0.82 -29.75 -2.68
N ALA A 16 -0.57 -28.44 -2.83
CA ALA A 16 -1.61 -27.44 -2.79
C ALA A 16 -2.70 -27.71 -3.84
N SER A 17 -3.96 -27.44 -3.49
CA SER A 17 -5.05 -27.56 -4.45
C SER A 17 -5.18 -26.26 -5.24
N ILE A 18 -4.75 -26.29 -6.51
CA ILE A 18 -4.93 -25.19 -7.47
C ILE A 18 -5.68 -25.75 -8.69
N PRO A 19 -7.03 -25.76 -8.65
CA PRO A 19 -7.86 -26.29 -9.73
C PRO A 19 -7.60 -25.58 -11.06
N ASP A 20 -7.67 -26.34 -12.15
CA ASP A 20 -7.60 -25.84 -13.53
C ASP A 20 -6.36 -24.96 -13.84
N PHE A 21 -5.25 -25.20 -13.13
CA PHE A 21 -4.02 -24.41 -13.33
C PHE A 21 -3.53 -24.47 -14.78
N VAL A 22 -3.30 -23.29 -15.35
CA VAL A 22 -2.69 -23.11 -16.66
C VAL A 22 -1.44 -22.24 -16.50
N SER A 23 -0.30 -22.74 -16.99
CA SER A 23 0.97 -22.00 -16.97
C SER A 23 0.89 -20.72 -17.81
N ASN A 24 1.69 -19.71 -17.44
CA ASN A 24 1.84 -18.50 -18.23
C ASN A 24 2.26 -18.82 -19.67
N ASP A 25 1.60 -18.18 -20.64
CA ASP A 25 1.91 -18.29 -22.07
C ASP A 25 2.95 -17.26 -22.53
N LYS A 26 3.19 -16.22 -21.74
CA LYS A 26 4.17 -15.15 -21.99
C LYS A 26 5.40 -15.32 -21.11
N SER A 27 6.53 -14.82 -21.59
CA SER A 27 7.75 -14.77 -20.78
C SER A 27 7.62 -13.73 -19.65
N LEU A 28 8.49 -13.82 -18.64
CA LEU A 28 8.54 -12.84 -17.55
C LEU A 28 8.71 -11.40 -18.08
N THR A 29 9.56 -11.22 -19.08
CA THR A 29 9.80 -9.91 -19.69
C THR A 29 8.54 -9.37 -20.36
N ASP A 30 7.79 -10.23 -21.06
CA ASP A 30 6.58 -9.86 -21.79
C ASP A 30 5.41 -9.48 -20.87
N ILE A 31 5.43 -9.88 -19.60
CA ILE A 31 4.43 -9.46 -18.60
C ILE A 31 4.92 -8.28 -17.75
N VAL A 32 6.20 -8.25 -17.36
CA VAL A 32 6.76 -7.19 -16.50
C VAL A 32 6.94 -5.88 -17.26
N LEU A 33 7.42 -5.92 -18.50
CA LEU A 33 7.68 -4.72 -19.28
C LEU A 33 6.43 -3.87 -19.53
N PRO A 34 5.30 -4.40 -20.02
CA PRO A 34 4.09 -3.60 -20.19
C PRO A 34 3.56 -3.08 -18.84
N PHE A 35 3.62 -3.88 -17.77
CA PHE A 35 3.17 -3.47 -16.44
C PHE A 35 4.00 -2.31 -15.88
N ALA A 36 5.33 -2.43 -15.95
CA ALA A 36 6.25 -1.35 -15.58
C ALA A 36 6.06 -0.10 -16.45
N GLY A 37 5.77 -0.30 -17.75
CA GLY A 37 5.42 0.78 -18.68
C GLY A 37 4.16 1.53 -18.23
N THR A 38 3.08 0.81 -17.87
CA THR A 38 1.85 1.41 -17.34
C THR A 38 2.11 2.21 -16.06
N ILE A 39 2.83 1.63 -15.10
CA ILE A 39 3.21 2.32 -13.86
C ILE A 39 3.99 3.60 -14.17
N THR A 40 4.99 3.51 -15.06
CA THR A 40 5.83 4.65 -15.45
C THR A 40 4.99 5.78 -16.06
N CYS A 41 4.07 5.44 -16.97
CA CYS A 41 3.16 6.41 -17.58
C CYS A 41 2.25 7.09 -16.55
N ILE A 42 1.66 6.32 -15.63
CA ILE A 42 0.79 6.86 -14.57
C ILE A 42 1.58 7.79 -13.66
N LEU A 43 2.76 7.39 -13.20
CA LEU A 43 3.60 8.22 -12.32
C LEU A 43 4.09 9.48 -13.01
N ALA A 44 4.50 9.40 -14.27
CA ALA A 44 4.88 10.57 -15.05
C ALA A 44 3.71 11.55 -15.23
N ALA A 45 2.52 11.04 -15.58
CA ALA A 45 1.32 11.86 -15.72
C ALA A 45 0.93 12.53 -14.39
N SER A 46 0.95 11.80 -13.28
CA SER A 46 0.67 12.33 -11.95
C SER A 46 1.69 13.36 -11.51
N ALA A 47 2.98 13.17 -11.80
CA ALA A 47 4.01 14.14 -11.47
C ALA A 47 3.84 15.45 -12.26
N ILE A 48 3.60 15.34 -13.57
CA ILE A 48 3.33 16.49 -14.45
C ILE A 48 2.08 17.23 -13.98
N LEU A 49 0.99 16.52 -13.72
CA LEU A 49 -0.27 17.11 -13.28
C LEU A 49 -0.11 17.81 -11.92
N SER A 50 0.58 17.19 -10.98
CA SER A 50 0.83 17.78 -9.66
C SER A 50 1.62 19.08 -9.73
N LYS A 51 2.64 19.13 -10.61
CA LYS A 51 3.41 20.35 -10.86
C LYS A 51 2.63 21.42 -11.61
N ARG A 52 1.67 21.04 -12.48
CA ARG A 52 0.75 21.98 -13.12
C ARG A 52 -0.25 22.58 -12.12
N ILE A 53 -0.80 21.75 -11.23
CA ILE A 53 -1.72 22.18 -10.17
C ILE A 53 -1.00 23.08 -9.15
N ASN A 54 0.22 22.70 -8.78
CA ASN A 54 1.03 23.44 -7.81
C ASN A 54 2.50 23.50 -8.25
N PRO A 55 2.89 24.57 -8.98
CA PRO A 55 4.28 24.75 -9.42
C PRO A 55 5.30 24.78 -8.29
N SER A 56 4.88 25.24 -7.10
CA SER A 56 5.71 25.34 -5.89
C SER A 56 5.80 24.04 -5.07
N LEU A 57 5.21 22.93 -5.54
CA LEU A 57 5.25 21.64 -4.86
C LEU A 57 6.72 21.19 -4.66
N SER A 58 7.09 20.82 -3.44
CA SER A 58 8.46 20.37 -3.16
C SER A 58 8.75 19.02 -3.84
N LEU A 59 10.02 18.67 -4.01
CA LEU A 59 10.39 17.35 -4.52
C LEU A 59 9.96 16.23 -3.57
N THR A 60 9.99 16.49 -2.26
CA THR A 60 9.51 15.55 -1.24
C THR A 60 8.01 15.30 -1.37
N ASP A 61 7.21 16.36 -1.46
CA ASP A 61 5.74 16.25 -1.61
C ASP A 61 5.41 15.57 -2.95
N LEU A 62 6.15 15.85 -4.02
CA LEU A 62 6.01 15.16 -5.31
C LEU A 62 6.32 13.67 -5.21
N GLY A 63 7.38 13.29 -4.49
CA GLY A 63 7.71 11.89 -4.22
C GLY A 63 6.62 11.17 -3.43
N GLN A 64 6.03 11.83 -2.44
CA GLN A 64 4.89 11.28 -1.69
C GLN A 64 3.64 11.13 -2.56
N VAL A 65 3.36 12.10 -3.45
CA VAL A 65 2.27 11.96 -4.43
C VAL A 65 2.49 10.74 -5.31
N CYS A 66 3.69 10.58 -5.88
CA CYS A 66 4.00 9.42 -6.71
C CYS A 66 3.86 8.10 -5.93
N TRP A 67 4.30 8.06 -4.67
CA TRP A 67 4.15 6.90 -3.79
C TRP A 67 2.68 6.52 -3.58
N PHE A 68 1.83 7.49 -3.22
CA PHE A 68 0.41 7.23 -2.99
C PHE A 68 -0.34 6.92 -4.29
N VAL A 69 0.04 7.51 -5.43
CA VAL A 69 -0.52 7.13 -6.73
C VAL A 69 -0.11 5.71 -7.11
N LEU A 70 1.16 5.33 -6.93
CA LEU A 70 1.63 3.96 -7.18
C LEU A 70 0.84 2.97 -6.33
N SER A 71 0.75 3.23 -5.02
CA SER A 71 0.02 2.38 -4.07
C SER A 71 -1.46 2.29 -4.48
N GLY A 72 -2.11 3.43 -4.73
CA GLY A 72 -3.51 3.47 -5.18
C GLY A 72 -3.75 2.71 -6.48
N TYR A 73 -2.84 2.78 -7.45
CA TYR A 73 -2.92 2.01 -8.68
C TYR A 73 -2.82 0.50 -8.41
N LEU A 74 -1.82 0.07 -7.63
CA LEU A 74 -1.66 -1.33 -7.30
C LEU A 74 -2.88 -1.88 -6.55
N HIS A 75 -3.39 -1.14 -5.57
CA HIS A 75 -4.57 -1.54 -4.82
C HIS A 75 -5.83 -1.61 -5.70
N LEU A 76 -6.12 -0.56 -6.47
CA LEU A 76 -7.37 -0.51 -7.23
C LEU A 76 -7.38 -1.43 -8.45
N PHE A 77 -6.24 -1.61 -9.12
CA PHE A 77 -6.18 -2.31 -10.39
C PHE A 77 -5.52 -3.67 -10.28
N PHE A 78 -4.37 -3.78 -9.61
CA PHE A 78 -3.66 -5.05 -9.52
C PHE A 78 -4.31 -5.99 -8.49
N GLU A 79 -4.48 -5.55 -7.25
CA GLU A 79 -5.23 -6.28 -6.21
C GLU A 79 -6.72 -6.32 -6.53
N GLY A 80 -7.28 -5.25 -7.12
CA GLY A 80 -8.67 -5.24 -7.59
C GLY A 80 -8.94 -6.35 -8.61
N TYR A 81 -8.00 -6.61 -9.53
CA TYR A 81 -8.11 -7.73 -10.45
C TYR A 81 -8.15 -9.08 -9.72
N LEU A 82 -7.25 -9.29 -8.75
CA LEU A 82 -7.23 -10.49 -7.94
C LEU A 82 -8.59 -10.69 -7.24
N ILE A 83 -9.10 -9.70 -6.53
CA ILE A 83 -10.35 -9.82 -5.78
C ILE A 83 -11.55 -10.12 -6.68
N LEU A 84 -11.60 -9.54 -7.87
CA LEU A 84 -12.67 -9.80 -8.83
C LEU A 84 -12.54 -11.16 -9.54
N ASN A 85 -11.35 -11.77 -9.55
CA ASN A 85 -11.05 -12.94 -10.38
C ASN A 85 -10.33 -14.07 -9.65
N TYR A 86 -10.26 -14.09 -8.31
CA TYR A 86 -9.38 -15.00 -7.56
C TYR A 86 -9.61 -16.49 -7.89
N GLU A 87 -10.85 -16.87 -8.24
CA GLU A 87 -11.18 -18.23 -8.70
C GLU A 87 -10.65 -18.57 -10.11
N ARG A 88 -10.37 -17.56 -10.93
CA ARG A 88 -9.95 -17.69 -12.35
C ARG A 88 -8.49 -17.30 -12.59
N VAL A 89 -7.79 -16.72 -11.62
CA VAL A 89 -6.39 -16.31 -11.80
C VAL A 89 -5.52 -17.48 -12.26
N ALA A 90 -5.72 -18.66 -11.67
CA ALA A 90 -4.94 -19.86 -11.99
C ALA A 90 -5.15 -20.37 -13.44
N ASN A 91 -6.31 -20.14 -14.04
CA ASN A 91 -6.67 -20.65 -15.38
C ASN A 91 -6.62 -19.58 -16.49
N SER A 92 -6.28 -18.33 -16.14
CA SER A 92 -6.27 -17.20 -17.07
C SER A 92 -4.86 -16.84 -17.56
N ASN A 93 -4.77 -16.43 -18.83
CA ASN A 93 -3.57 -15.86 -19.45
C ASN A 93 -3.74 -14.36 -19.78
N GLU A 94 -4.68 -13.68 -19.14
CA GLU A 94 -4.69 -12.22 -19.11
C GLU A 94 -3.43 -11.67 -18.40
N LEU A 95 -3.02 -10.45 -18.75
CA LEU A 95 -1.77 -9.87 -18.24
C LEU A 95 -1.68 -9.88 -16.71
N PHE A 96 -2.73 -9.42 -16.02
CA PHE A 96 -2.76 -9.40 -14.55
C PHE A 96 -2.81 -10.81 -13.94
N ALA A 97 -3.53 -11.76 -14.54
CA ALA A 97 -3.50 -13.15 -14.07
C ALA A 97 -2.10 -13.76 -14.15
N GLN A 98 -1.36 -13.48 -15.23
CA GLN A 98 0.01 -13.96 -15.38
C GLN A 98 0.99 -13.32 -14.39
N LEU A 99 0.83 -12.03 -14.11
CA LEU A 99 1.61 -11.32 -13.08
C LEU A 99 1.31 -11.87 -11.68
N TRP A 100 0.03 -12.14 -11.37
CA TRP A 100 -0.34 -12.80 -10.11
C TRP A 100 0.21 -14.21 -10.02
N LYS A 101 0.14 -15.01 -11.09
CA LYS A 101 0.76 -16.33 -11.15
C LYS A 101 2.28 -16.27 -10.95
N GLU A 102 2.96 -15.27 -11.50
CA GLU A 102 4.40 -15.08 -11.27
C GLU A 102 4.68 -14.70 -9.82
N TYR A 103 3.96 -13.72 -9.27
CA TYR A 103 4.15 -13.27 -7.90
C TYR A 103 3.81 -14.37 -6.88
N SER A 104 2.84 -15.23 -7.20
CA SER A 104 2.43 -16.35 -6.35
C SER A 104 3.50 -17.43 -6.21
N LEU A 105 4.58 -17.41 -7.01
CA LEU A 105 5.77 -18.24 -6.75
C LEU A 105 6.43 -17.88 -5.41
N SER A 106 6.22 -16.65 -4.95
CA SER A 106 6.66 -16.16 -3.65
C SER A 106 5.68 -16.44 -2.53
N ASP A 107 4.39 -16.60 -2.85
CA ASP A 107 3.34 -16.90 -1.88
C ASP A 107 2.12 -17.49 -2.60
N SER A 108 1.92 -18.80 -2.47
CA SER A 108 0.82 -19.51 -3.12
C SER A 108 -0.58 -19.15 -2.58
N ARG A 109 -0.67 -18.45 -1.44
CA ARG A 109 -1.95 -18.04 -0.83
C ARG A 109 -2.81 -17.20 -1.76
N TYR A 110 -2.20 -16.53 -2.73
CA TYR A 110 -2.85 -15.77 -3.79
C TYR A 110 -3.57 -16.64 -4.83
N LEU A 111 -3.20 -17.92 -4.99
CA LEU A 111 -3.84 -18.87 -5.91
C LEU A 111 -4.72 -19.91 -5.19
N THR A 112 -4.56 -20.07 -3.88
CA THR A 112 -5.33 -21.03 -3.07
C THR A 112 -6.51 -20.38 -2.33
N ALA A 113 -6.90 -19.16 -2.72
CA ALA A 113 -7.98 -18.39 -2.09
C ALA A 113 -7.87 -18.32 -0.55
N ASN A 114 -6.66 -18.08 -0.03
CA ASN A 114 -6.44 -18.02 1.41
C ASN A 114 -7.30 -16.92 2.06
N THR A 115 -8.06 -17.28 3.09
CA THR A 115 -9.04 -16.38 3.72
C THR A 115 -8.43 -15.07 4.20
N PHE A 116 -7.21 -15.10 4.76
CA PHE A 116 -6.56 -13.88 5.22
C PHE A 116 -6.18 -12.97 4.04
N VAL A 117 -5.51 -13.53 3.03
CA VAL A 117 -5.09 -12.77 1.83
C VAL A 117 -6.31 -12.16 1.14
N ILE A 118 -7.34 -12.95 0.84
CA ILE A 118 -8.55 -12.42 0.19
C ILE A 118 -9.21 -11.34 1.06
N SER A 119 -9.26 -11.51 2.38
CA SER A 119 -9.87 -10.50 3.26
C SER A 119 -9.08 -9.20 3.30
N ILE A 120 -7.77 -9.26 3.47
CA ILE A 120 -6.95 -8.05 3.57
C ILE A 120 -6.89 -7.32 2.24
N GLU A 121 -6.71 -8.03 1.12
CA GLU A 121 -6.69 -7.43 -0.20
C GLU A 121 -8.04 -6.82 -0.57
N THR A 122 -9.17 -7.43 -0.14
CA THR A 122 -10.51 -6.81 -0.30
C THR A 122 -10.60 -5.47 0.43
N ILE A 123 -10.11 -5.39 1.68
CA ILE A 123 -10.06 -4.12 2.43
C ILE A 123 -9.16 -3.12 1.71
N THR A 124 -8.02 -3.58 1.19
CA THR A 124 -7.07 -2.74 0.46
C THR A 124 -7.69 -2.14 -0.79
N VAL A 125 -8.41 -2.94 -1.58
CA VAL A 125 -9.15 -2.49 -2.77
C VAL A 125 -10.25 -1.48 -2.40
N LEU A 126 -11.08 -1.79 -1.40
CA LEU A 126 -12.27 -0.98 -1.07
C LEU A 126 -11.94 0.32 -0.33
N PHE A 127 -10.90 0.34 0.49
CA PHE A 127 -10.59 1.46 1.38
C PHE A 127 -9.22 2.08 1.10
N TRP A 128 -8.16 1.27 1.09
CA TRP A 128 -6.79 1.82 1.03
C TRP A 128 -6.43 2.35 -0.35
N GLY A 129 -6.89 1.73 -1.43
CA GLY A 129 -6.78 2.24 -2.79
C GLY A 129 -7.39 3.64 -2.96
N PRO A 130 -8.69 3.84 -2.65
CA PRO A 130 -9.31 5.16 -2.69
C PRO A 130 -8.64 6.18 -1.77
N CYS A 131 -8.30 5.79 -0.53
CA CYS A 131 -7.63 6.67 0.42
C CYS A 131 -6.23 7.09 -0.06
N CYS A 132 -5.49 6.21 -0.73
CA CYS A 132 -4.21 6.53 -1.39
C CYS A 132 -4.39 7.65 -2.42
N ILE A 133 -5.37 7.51 -3.32
CA ILE A 133 -5.64 8.54 -4.35
C ILE A 133 -6.10 9.86 -3.72
N ALA A 134 -6.97 9.81 -2.70
CA ALA A 134 -7.39 10.99 -1.96
C ALA A 134 -6.22 11.70 -1.25
N THR A 135 -5.29 10.92 -0.68
CA THR A 135 -4.08 11.45 -0.03
C THR A 135 -3.17 12.13 -1.04
N ALA A 136 -2.91 11.49 -2.18
CA ALA A 136 -2.14 12.08 -3.28
C ALA A 136 -2.73 13.41 -3.74
N PHE A 137 -4.05 13.47 -3.92
CA PHE A 137 -4.76 14.70 -4.26
C PHE A 137 -4.59 15.80 -3.20
N CYS A 138 -4.76 15.46 -1.92
CA CYS A 138 -4.57 16.41 -0.82
C CYS A 138 -3.13 16.95 -0.75
N ILE A 139 -2.12 16.11 -1.04
CA ILE A 139 -0.72 16.56 -1.07
C ILE A 139 -0.50 17.53 -2.23
N ALA A 140 -0.94 17.16 -3.44
CA ALA A 140 -0.76 17.99 -4.64
C ALA A 140 -1.41 19.37 -4.51
N THR A 141 -2.58 19.44 -3.86
CA THR A 141 -3.35 20.67 -3.64
C THR A 141 -2.99 21.41 -2.33
N ARG A 142 -2.06 20.89 -1.53
CA ARG A 142 -1.71 21.40 -0.19
C ARG A 142 -2.90 21.46 0.79
N HIS A 143 -3.86 20.57 0.64
CA HIS A 143 -4.97 20.46 1.58
C HIS A 143 -4.50 19.90 2.93
N ASN A 144 -4.99 20.46 4.04
CA ASN A 144 -4.55 20.07 5.39
C ASN A 144 -4.82 18.60 5.73
N LEU A 145 -5.84 17.99 5.11
CA LEU A 145 -6.13 16.55 5.27
C LEU A 145 -5.00 15.63 4.77
N ARG A 146 -3.99 16.15 4.07
CA ARG A 146 -2.85 15.35 3.62
C ARG A 146 -2.13 14.64 4.76
N TYR A 147 -2.01 15.26 5.93
CA TYR A 147 -1.33 14.67 7.08
C TYR A 147 -2.15 13.58 7.79
N PRO A 148 -3.41 13.81 8.21
CA PRO A 148 -4.20 12.75 8.83
C PRO A 148 -4.47 11.58 7.88
N LEU A 149 -4.74 11.84 6.59
CA LEU A 149 -4.90 10.75 5.61
C LEU A 149 -3.60 9.97 5.40
N SER A 150 -2.44 10.66 5.31
CA SER A 150 -1.14 9.98 5.24
C SER A 150 -0.90 9.09 6.46
N ILE A 151 -1.24 9.53 7.67
CA ILE A 151 -1.11 8.73 8.89
C ILE A 151 -1.97 7.46 8.80
N ILE A 152 -3.26 7.60 8.45
CA ILE A 152 -4.20 6.48 8.36
C ILE A 152 -3.71 5.44 7.35
N VAL A 153 -3.39 5.88 6.12
CA VAL A 153 -2.96 5.00 5.04
C VAL A 153 -1.61 4.36 5.34
N CYS A 154 -0.65 5.14 5.86
CA CYS A 154 0.66 4.58 6.19
C CYS A 154 0.58 3.54 7.30
N MET A 155 -0.26 3.77 8.32
CA MET A 155 -0.48 2.78 9.37
C MET A 155 -1.15 1.53 8.82
N ALA A 156 -2.13 1.66 7.92
CA ALA A 156 -2.75 0.52 7.25
C ALA A 156 -1.73 -0.31 6.46
N HIS A 157 -0.83 0.31 5.70
CA HIS A 157 0.23 -0.41 4.97
C HIS A 157 1.18 -1.15 5.92
N LEU A 158 1.64 -0.49 6.99
CA LEU A 158 2.51 -1.11 7.98
C LEU A 158 1.84 -2.31 8.66
N TYR A 159 0.60 -2.12 9.10
CA TYR A 159 -0.17 -3.17 9.73
C TYR A 159 -0.42 -4.34 8.77
N GLY A 160 -0.75 -4.05 7.51
CA GLY A 160 -0.99 -5.07 6.50
C GLY A 160 0.25 -5.90 6.17
N VAL A 161 1.40 -5.26 5.96
CA VAL A 161 2.67 -5.98 5.73
C VAL A 161 3.07 -6.83 6.94
N VAL A 162 2.91 -6.30 8.16
CA VAL A 162 3.19 -7.07 9.38
C VAL A 162 2.28 -8.30 9.47
N LEU A 163 0.97 -8.16 9.25
CA LEU A 163 0.05 -9.29 9.26
C LEU A 163 0.30 -10.28 8.11
N TYR A 164 0.68 -9.79 6.93
CA TYR A 164 1.02 -10.64 5.78
C TYR A 164 2.18 -11.58 6.09
N TYR A 165 3.26 -11.05 6.67
CA TYR A 165 4.39 -11.86 7.12
C TYR A 165 4.04 -12.74 8.31
N ALA A 166 3.37 -12.18 9.32
CA ALA A 166 3.03 -12.90 10.55
C ALA A 166 2.14 -14.11 10.28
N THR A 167 1.17 -13.99 9.38
CA THR A 167 0.28 -15.10 9.01
C THR A 167 0.99 -16.18 8.20
N SER A 168 1.90 -15.81 7.30
CA SER A 168 2.73 -16.78 6.57
C SER A 168 3.64 -17.56 7.52
N PHE A 169 4.30 -16.85 8.43
CA PHE A 169 5.15 -17.45 9.44
C PHE A 169 4.35 -18.31 10.42
N ALA A 170 3.18 -17.85 10.87
CA ALA A 170 2.31 -18.64 11.74
C ALA A 170 1.80 -19.93 11.07
N ASP A 171 1.47 -19.89 9.77
CA ASP A 171 1.11 -21.11 9.02
C ASP A 171 2.29 -22.09 8.96
N MET A 172 3.52 -21.60 8.80
CA MET A 172 4.72 -22.44 8.85
C MET A 172 4.92 -23.06 10.24
N GLU A 173 4.89 -22.26 11.30
CA GLU A 173 5.16 -22.73 12.67
C GLU A 173 4.05 -23.62 13.24
N ILE A 174 2.77 -23.30 12.97
CA ILE A 174 1.62 -23.98 13.57
C ILE A 174 1.17 -25.18 12.72
N LYS A 175 1.20 -25.04 11.38
CA LYS A 175 0.68 -26.05 10.45
C LYS A 175 1.76 -26.77 9.66
N GLY A 176 3.01 -26.33 9.74
CA GLY A 176 4.11 -26.88 8.93
C GLY A 176 4.01 -26.53 7.44
N VAL A 177 3.23 -25.50 7.08
CA VAL A 177 2.96 -25.15 5.68
C VAL A 177 3.77 -23.93 5.28
N ALA A 178 4.71 -24.12 4.34
CA ALA A 178 5.38 -23.03 3.66
C ALA A 178 4.63 -22.68 2.36
N HIS A 179 4.30 -21.41 2.18
CA HIS A 179 3.61 -20.93 0.96
C HIS A 179 4.57 -20.42 -0.12
N SER A 180 5.81 -20.11 0.27
CA SER A 180 6.84 -19.61 -0.63
C SER A 180 7.72 -20.74 -1.15
N ARG A 181 8.10 -20.68 -2.43
CA ARG A 181 9.10 -21.60 -2.96
C ARG A 181 10.45 -21.37 -2.28
N PRO A 182 11.19 -22.43 -1.91
CA PRO A 182 12.42 -22.32 -1.11
C PRO A 182 13.61 -21.68 -1.84
N LYS A 183 13.46 -21.27 -3.11
CA LYS A 183 14.55 -20.60 -3.85
C LYS A 183 14.71 -19.16 -3.36
N PHE A 184 15.96 -18.71 -3.26
CA PHE A 184 16.31 -17.36 -2.81
C PHE A 184 15.53 -16.25 -3.52
N LEU A 185 15.39 -16.35 -4.85
CA LEU A 185 14.63 -15.39 -5.65
C LEU A 185 13.19 -15.20 -5.14
N TYR A 186 12.47 -16.29 -4.88
CA TYR A 186 11.06 -16.21 -4.54
C TYR A 186 10.84 -15.77 -3.09
N PHE A 187 11.64 -16.28 -2.16
CA PHE A 187 11.50 -15.86 -0.77
C PHE A 187 12.09 -14.47 -0.50
N TRP A 188 13.36 -14.24 -0.83
CA TRP A 188 14.04 -13.00 -0.42
C TRP A 188 13.75 -11.83 -1.35
N VAL A 189 13.70 -12.05 -2.66
CA VAL A 189 13.48 -10.94 -3.61
C VAL A 189 11.99 -10.65 -3.74
N TYR A 190 11.15 -11.66 -3.93
CA TYR A 190 9.71 -11.42 -4.14
C TYR A 190 8.99 -11.28 -2.81
N PHE A 191 8.98 -12.32 -1.97
CA PHE A 191 8.19 -12.31 -0.74
C PHE A 191 8.66 -11.23 0.24
N VAL A 192 9.96 -11.15 0.55
CA VAL A 192 10.49 -10.10 1.43
C VAL A 192 10.70 -8.79 0.68
N GLY A 193 11.46 -8.83 -0.43
CA GLY A 193 11.93 -7.63 -1.12
C GLY A 193 10.85 -6.77 -1.75
N MET A 194 9.82 -7.36 -2.38
CA MET A 194 8.75 -6.58 -3.02
C MET A 194 7.76 -6.00 -2.01
N ASN A 195 7.62 -6.57 -0.82
CA ASN A 195 6.74 -6.04 0.23
C ASN A 195 7.43 -5.00 1.13
N LEU A 196 8.76 -5.06 1.25
CA LEU A 196 9.55 -4.14 2.08
C LEU A 196 9.34 -2.64 1.80
N PRO A 197 9.10 -2.17 0.56
CA PRO A 197 8.76 -0.77 0.29
C PRO A 197 7.55 -0.26 1.09
N TRP A 198 6.52 -1.10 1.29
CA TRP A 198 5.34 -0.80 2.10
C TRP A 198 5.61 -0.80 3.62
N ALA A 199 6.78 -1.26 4.05
CA ALA A 199 7.27 -1.03 5.40
C ALA A 199 8.09 0.28 5.51
N ILE A 200 9.03 0.49 4.59
CA ILE A 200 10.01 1.58 4.69
C ILE A 200 9.39 2.94 4.37
N VAL A 201 8.74 3.07 3.21
CA VAL A 201 8.24 4.38 2.74
C VAL A 201 7.10 4.88 3.64
N PRO A 202 6.09 4.05 4.00
CA PRO A 202 5.06 4.46 4.94
C PRO A 202 5.60 4.86 6.31
N SER A 203 6.61 4.17 6.85
CA SER A 203 7.23 4.56 8.12
C SER A 203 7.82 5.97 8.08
N ALA A 204 8.52 6.31 7.00
CA ALA A 204 9.12 7.63 6.82
C ALA A 204 8.04 8.74 6.69
N ILE A 205 6.99 8.50 5.89
CA ILE A 205 5.89 9.44 5.70
C ILE A 205 5.08 9.62 6.99
N LEU A 206 4.81 8.53 7.71
CA LEU A 206 4.11 8.51 8.99
C LEU A 206 4.85 9.38 10.01
N TRP A 207 6.16 9.12 10.19
CA TRP A 207 7.01 9.91 11.09
C TRP A 207 7.03 11.40 10.73
N ALA A 208 7.18 11.72 9.44
CA ALA A 208 7.18 13.10 8.97
C ALA A 208 5.83 13.80 9.24
N SER A 209 4.71 13.09 9.03
CA SER A 209 3.36 13.61 9.21
C SER A 209 3.05 13.87 10.69
N ILE A 210 3.41 12.94 11.57
CA ILE A 210 3.26 13.09 13.02
C ILE A 210 4.05 14.30 13.51
N LYS A 211 5.35 14.40 13.17
CA LYS A 211 6.17 15.56 13.57
C LYS A 211 5.57 16.89 13.11
N LYS A 212 5.01 16.93 11.90
CA LYS A 212 4.43 18.17 11.36
C LYS A 212 3.14 18.55 12.06
N ILE A 213 2.30 17.57 12.43
CA ILE A 213 1.09 17.81 13.22
C ILE A 213 1.46 18.28 14.64
N CYS A 214 2.36 17.59 15.33
CA CYS A 214 2.79 18.00 16.68
C CYS A 214 3.35 19.43 16.67
N TRP A 215 4.23 19.75 15.72
CA TRP A 215 4.76 21.11 15.58
C TRP A 215 3.66 22.17 15.35
N ALA A 216 2.64 21.84 14.55
CA ALA A 216 1.55 22.77 14.28
C ALA A 216 0.66 22.98 15.51
N LEU A 217 0.42 21.92 16.31
CA LEU A 217 -0.32 22.00 17.57
C LEU A 217 0.44 22.82 18.61
N ASP A 218 1.75 22.57 18.79
CA ASP A 218 2.58 23.35 19.71
C ASP A 218 2.57 24.86 19.37
N LEU A 219 2.56 25.20 18.08
CA LEU A 219 2.49 26.59 17.63
C LEU A 219 1.11 27.21 17.93
N ALA A 220 0.04 26.45 17.72
CA ALA A 220 -1.32 26.90 18.02
C ALA A 220 -1.50 27.16 19.53
N ASP A 221 -1.00 26.25 20.38
CA ASP A 221 -1.08 26.39 21.84
C ASP A 221 -0.30 27.62 22.33
N ARG A 222 0.89 27.87 21.77
CA ARG A 222 1.66 29.09 22.08
C ARG A 222 0.92 30.35 21.67
N ALA A 223 0.34 30.38 20.47
CA ALA A 223 -0.42 31.53 20.00
C ALA A 223 -1.64 31.81 20.90
N ASP A 224 -2.39 30.78 21.29
CA ASP A 224 -3.52 30.90 22.21
C ASP A 224 -3.09 31.42 23.59
N SER A 225 -1.97 30.94 24.12
CA SER A 225 -1.42 31.43 25.39
C SER A 225 -1.05 32.93 25.34
N HIS A 226 -0.45 33.38 24.23
CA HIS A 226 -0.10 34.78 24.03
C HIS A 226 -1.34 35.68 23.93
N LEU A 227 -2.38 35.23 23.22
CA LEU A 227 -3.65 35.96 23.12
C LEU A 227 -4.29 36.12 24.50
N LYS A 228 -4.42 35.03 25.27
CA LYS A 228 -4.95 35.07 26.64
C LYS A 228 -4.17 36.00 27.56
N SER A 229 -2.83 35.98 27.48
CA SER A 229 -1.98 36.87 28.28
C SER A 229 -2.18 38.36 27.92
N SER A 230 -2.37 38.65 26.62
CA SER A 230 -2.58 40.00 26.11
C SER A 230 -3.94 40.56 26.53
N ASP A 231 -5.00 39.74 26.47
CA ASP A 231 -6.35 40.10 26.92
C ASP A 231 -6.38 40.39 28.43
N LEU A 232 -5.74 39.53 29.24
CA LEU A 232 -5.61 39.75 30.68
C LEU A 232 -4.88 41.06 30.99
N GLN A 233 -3.79 41.35 30.27
CA GLN A 233 -3.05 42.59 30.44
C GLN A 233 -3.87 43.82 30.05
N TYR A 234 -4.65 43.74 28.97
CA TYR A 234 -5.55 44.80 28.53
C TYR A 234 -6.65 45.07 29.56
N SER A 235 -7.35 44.03 30.04
CA SER A 235 -8.39 44.17 31.07
C SER A 235 -7.84 44.76 32.37
N THR A 236 -6.64 44.34 32.79
CA THR A 236 -5.97 44.87 33.98
C THR A 236 -5.64 46.35 33.83
N ASN A 237 -5.14 46.76 32.66
CA ASN A 237 -4.83 48.15 32.37
C ASN A 237 -6.07 49.04 32.25
N ALA A 238 -7.17 48.51 31.69
CA ALA A 238 -8.45 49.21 31.62
C ALA A 238 -9.04 49.46 33.02
N ALA A 239 -9.01 48.46 33.91
CA ALA A 239 -9.49 48.58 35.28
C ALA A 239 -8.73 49.66 36.09
N LYS A 240 -7.40 49.76 35.90
CA LYS A 240 -6.57 50.80 36.55
C LYS A 240 -6.84 52.21 36.06
N LYS A 241 -7.46 52.39 34.89
CA LYS A 241 -7.72 53.71 34.28
C LYS A 241 -9.04 54.35 34.73
N ILE A 242 -9.89 53.58 35.42
CA ILE A 242 -11.23 53.98 35.89
C ILE A 242 -11.20 54.36 37.39
N GLN A 243 -10.08 54.10 38.08
CA GLN A 243 -9.80 54.58 39.45
C GLN A 243 -9.02 55.89 39.42
#